data_AF-A0A178HH24-F1
#
_entry.id   AF-A0A178HH24-F1
#
_cell.length_a   1.000
_cell.length_b   1.000
_cell.length_c   1.000
_cell.angle_alpha   90.00
_cell.angle_beta   90.00
_cell.angle_gamma   90.00
#
_symmetry.space_group_name_H-M   'P 1'
#
loop_
_entity.id
_entity.type
_entity.pdbx_description
1 polymer ?
#
loop_
_entity_poly.entity_id
_entity_poly.type
_entity_poly.pdbx_seq_one_letter_code
_entity_poly.pdbx_strand_id
1 'polypeptide(L)'
;MAKPIHAALTYAQNEELKRLNTQYAKNDVSQVLKTIQEFINNYQEYFMDGQINMFAIEAQPNLRNHTARTAFVMINLTGKTITEMNAHLEFKIDDFDLQFEPVDWEIPSDFLGSWAPNYAIMVVDDIPMQGQPTKASYLLDDIELSVSNVTVVNA
;
A
#
# COMPACT_ATOMS: atom_id res chain seq x y z
N MET A 1 5.89 19.74 -17.19
CA MET A 1 6.41 18.39 -16.89
C MET A 1 5.90 18.03 -15.52
N ALA A 2 5.24 16.87 -15.36
CA ALA A 2 4.82 16.40 -14.04
C ALA A 2 6.07 16.23 -13.15
N LYS A 3 5.97 16.56 -11.87
CA LYS A 3 7.08 16.36 -10.94
C LYS A 3 7.36 14.84 -10.83
N PRO A 4 8.62 14.39 -10.81
CA PRO A 4 8.93 12.98 -10.64
C PRO A 4 8.41 12.50 -9.29
N ILE A 5 7.77 11.32 -9.28
CA ILE A 5 7.33 10.65 -8.06
C ILE A 5 8.48 9.78 -7.56
N HIS A 6 8.80 9.89 -6.28
CA HIS A 6 9.91 9.18 -5.65
C HIS A 6 9.39 8.05 -4.74
N ALA A 7 9.99 6.87 -4.80
CA ALA A 7 9.76 5.84 -3.79
C ALA A 7 10.45 6.21 -2.46
N ALA A 8 9.77 6.02 -1.34
CA ALA A 8 10.31 6.18 0.00
C ALA A 8 9.92 5.03 0.93
N LEU A 9 10.68 4.94 2.02
CA LEU A 9 10.39 4.08 3.15
C LEU A 9 9.54 4.83 4.17
N THR A 10 8.66 4.09 4.84
CA THR A 10 7.92 4.61 6.00
C THR A 10 8.87 4.85 7.18
N TYR A 11 8.41 5.59 8.20
CA TYR A 11 9.23 5.83 9.38
C TYR A 11 9.61 4.53 10.08
N ALA A 12 8.64 3.63 10.27
CA ALA A 12 8.88 2.33 10.89
C ALA A 12 9.91 1.49 10.11
N GLN A 13 9.84 1.46 8.78
CA GLN A 13 10.81 0.76 7.93
C GLN A 13 12.22 1.34 8.04
N ASN A 14 12.33 2.67 8.11
CA ASN A 14 13.62 3.34 8.31
C ASN A 14 14.23 3.04 9.68
N GLU A 15 13.42 3.06 10.75
CA GLU A 15 13.89 2.75 12.10
C GLU A 15 14.33 1.28 12.22
N GLU A 16 13.59 0.35 11.63
CA GLU A 16 13.96 -1.06 11.63
C GLU A 16 15.26 -1.30 10.84
N LEU A 17 15.45 -0.63 9.70
CA LEU A 17 16.70 -0.69 8.96
C LEU A 17 17.90 -0.16 9.77
N LYS A 18 17.72 0.91 10.56
CA LYS A 18 18.78 1.41 11.45
C LYS A 18 19.16 0.39 12.53
N ARG A 19 18.19 -0.42 12.99
CA ARG A 19 18.42 -1.49 13.99
C ARG A 19 19.08 -2.72 13.36
N LEU A 20 18.72 -3.05 12.13
CA LEU A 20 19.25 -4.19 11.38
C LEU A 20 20.60 -3.82 10.72
N ASN A 21 21.70 -4.01 11.44
CA ASN A 21 23.05 -3.75 10.93
C ASN A 21 23.52 -4.85 9.95
N THR A 22 22.79 -5.08 8.84
CA THR A 22 23.05 -6.19 7.90
C THR A 22 22.93 -5.78 6.42
N GLN A 23 23.69 -6.46 5.57
CA GLN A 23 23.66 -6.26 4.11
C GLN A 23 22.37 -6.80 3.46
N TYR A 24 21.77 -7.85 4.04
CA TYR A 24 20.53 -8.46 3.53
C TYR A 24 19.33 -7.51 3.65
N ALA A 25 19.15 -6.86 4.80
CA ALA A 25 18.09 -5.88 4.99
C ALA A 25 18.15 -4.73 3.96
N LYS A 26 19.36 -4.30 3.56
CA LYS A 26 19.54 -3.30 2.50
C LYS A 26 19.12 -3.81 1.12
N ASN A 27 19.40 -5.06 0.82
CA ASN A 27 19.01 -5.67 -0.46
C ASN A 27 17.50 -5.79 -0.57
N ASP A 28 16.83 -6.26 0.49
CA ASP A 28 15.37 -6.37 0.54
C ASP A 28 14.69 -5.00 0.37
N VAL A 29 15.20 -3.99 1.07
CA VAL A 29 14.73 -2.60 0.93
C VAL A 29 14.94 -2.05 -0.47
N SER A 30 16.10 -2.32 -1.08
CA SER A 30 16.38 -1.87 -2.44
C SER A 30 15.43 -2.53 -3.45
N GLN A 31 15.08 -3.79 -3.21
CA GLN A 31 14.09 -4.51 -4.02
C GLN A 31 12.70 -3.89 -3.86
N VAL A 32 12.27 -3.57 -2.63
CA VAL A 32 11.00 -2.89 -2.39
C VAL A 32 10.92 -1.55 -3.11
N LEU A 33 11.94 -0.70 -2.94
CA LEU A 33 11.97 0.61 -3.60
C LEU A 33 11.97 0.49 -5.13
N LYS A 34 12.66 -0.53 -5.67
CA LYS A 34 12.63 -0.84 -7.10
C LYS A 34 11.24 -1.24 -7.56
N THR A 35 10.55 -2.13 -6.84
CA THR A 35 9.17 -2.54 -7.15
C THR A 35 8.22 -1.33 -7.17
N ILE A 36 8.31 -0.44 -6.19
CA ILE A 36 7.49 0.79 -6.14
C ILE A 36 7.79 1.67 -7.35
N GLN A 37 9.07 1.86 -7.70
CA GLN A 37 9.45 2.70 -8.83
C GLN A 37 8.99 2.11 -10.17
N GLU A 38 9.10 0.79 -10.35
CA GLU A 38 8.59 0.11 -11.55
C GLU A 38 7.07 0.25 -11.65
N PHE A 39 6.34 0.11 -10.53
CA PHE A 39 4.90 0.36 -10.50
C PHE A 39 4.56 1.80 -10.93
N ILE A 40 5.21 2.80 -10.34
CA ILE A 40 5.03 4.21 -10.72
C ILE A 40 5.22 4.41 -12.22
N ASN A 41 6.31 3.88 -12.78
CA ASN A 41 6.65 4.08 -14.18
C ASN A 41 5.60 3.46 -15.13
N ASN A 42 4.99 2.35 -14.74
CA ASN A 42 4.04 1.62 -15.57
C ASN A 42 2.61 2.18 -15.47
N TYR A 43 2.21 2.70 -14.32
CA TYR A 43 0.83 3.08 -14.03
C TYR A 43 0.61 4.58 -13.83
N GLN A 44 1.61 5.42 -14.17
CA GLN A 44 1.53 6.87 -13.95
C GLN A 44 0.31 7.54 -14.56
N GLU A 45 -0.20 7.02 -15.68
CA GLU A 45 -1.36 7.56 -16.39
C GLU A 45 -2.68 7.47 -15.60
N TYR A 46 -2.75 6.58 -14.60
CA TYR A 46 -3.94 6.39 -13.77
C TYR A 46 -3.95 7.29 -12.53
N PHE A 47 -2.87 8.04 -12.28
CA PHE A 47 -2.77 8.89 -11.10
C PHE A 47 -3.52 10.20 -11.30
N MET A 48 -4.27 10.61 -10.28
CA MET A 48 -4.95 11.90 -10.28
C MET A 48 -4.28 12.85 -9.29
N ASP A 49 -4.10 14.10 -9.73
CA ASP A 49 -3.59 15.17 -8.90
C ASP A 49 -4.61 15.57 -7.81
N GLY A 50 -4.10 16.04 -6.68
CA GLY A 50 -4.93 16.56 -5.58
C GLY A 50 -5.43 15.48 -4.61
N GLN A 51 -5.13 14.21 -4.84
CA GLN A 51 -5.56 13.09 -3.99
C GLN A 51 -4.41 12.15 -3.60
N ILE A 52 -4.69 11.26 -2.65
CA ILE A 52 -3.88 10.06 -2.43
C ILE A 52 -4.35 9.03 -3.46
N ASN A 53 -3.43 8.51 -4.26
CA ASN A 53 -3.71 7.40 -5.17
C ASN A 53 -3.27 6.10 -4.48
N MET A 54 -4.18 5.14 -4.33
CA MET A 54 -3.96 3.90 -3.59
C MET A 54 -4.30 2.71 -4.47
N PHE A 55 -3.41 1.72 -4.49
CA PHE A 55 -3.55 0.50 -5.29
C PHE A 55 -3.19 -0.71 -4.44
N ALA A 56 -4.02 -1.76 -4.48
CA ALA A 56 -3.65 -3.08 -3.98
C ALA A 56 -2.95 -3.84 -5.12
N ILE A 57 -1.66 -4.13 -4.98
CA ILE A 57 -0.85 -4.69 -6.08
C ILE A 57 -0.77 -6.22 -6.02
N GLU A 58 -0.93 -6.79 -4.84
CA GLU A 58 -0.93 -8.23 -4.62
C GLU A 58 -1.66 -8.56 -3.31
N ALA A 59 -2.49 -9.60 -3.31
CA ALA A 59 -3.08 -10.20 -2.12
C ALA A 59 -2.74 -11.70 -2.10
N GLN A 60 -2.13 -12.16 -1.00
CA GLN A 60 -1.75 -13.56 -0.78
C GLN A 60 -2.64 -14.17 0.31
N PRO A 61 -3.66 -14.97 -0.06
CA PRO A 61 -4.53 -15.63 0.89
C PRO A 61 -3.79 -16.53 1.88
N ASN A 62 -4.17 -16.44 3.14
CA ASN A 62 -3.72 -17.31 4.21
C ASN A 62 -4.94 -17.93 4.91
N LEU A 63 -5.30 -19.13 4.45
CA LEU A 63 -6.43 -19.89 4.99
C LEU A 63 -6.33 -20.20 6.48
N ARG A 64 -5.13 -20.29 7.05
CA ARG A 64 -4.96 -20.57 8.48
C ARG A 64 -5.45 -19.41 9.34
N ASN A 65 -5.25 -18.19 8.88
CA ASN A 65 -5.57 -16.97 9.63
C ASN A 65 -6.86 -16.31 9.14
N HIS A 66 -7.47 -16.82 8.06
CA HIS A 66 -8.61 -16.17 7.39
C HIS A 66 -8.31 -14.71 7.01
N THR A 67 -7.07 -14.46 6.56
CA THR A 67 -6.63 -13.15 6.06
C THR A 67 -5.93 -13.31 4.73
N ALA A 68 -5.85 -12.25 3.92
CA ALA A 68 -4.92 -12.17 2.81
C ALA A 68 -3.88 -11.08 3.11
N ARG A 69 -2.61 -11.47 3.05
CA ARG A 69 -1.51 -10.52 3.17
C ARG A 69 -1.45 -9.69 1.89
N THR A 70 -1.79 -8.41 2.00
CA THR A 70 -2.01 -7.52 0.88
C THR A 70 -0.97 -6.40 0.86
N ALA A 71 -0.34 -6.20 -0.28
CA ALA A 71 0.59 -5.11 -0.53
C ALA A 71 -0.12 -3.94 -1.21
N PHE A 72 -0.02 -2.76 -0.60
CA PHE A 72 -0.57 -1.51 -1.09
C PHE A 72 0.54 -0.59 -1.54
N VAL A 73 0.40 0.00 -2.71
CA VAL A 73 1.20 1.16 -3.14
C VAL A 73 0.35 2.39 -3.00
N MET A 74 0.83 3.35 -2.22
CA MET A 74 0.17 4.63 -1.99
C MET A 74 1.03 5.77 -2.48
N ILE A 75 0.43 6.77 -3.13
CA ILE A 75 1.11 7.89 -3.76
C ILE A 75 0.45 9.19 -3.32
N ASN A 76 1.23 10.08 -2.70
CA ASN A 76 0.73 11.36 -2.22
C ASN A 76 0.84 12.44 -3.30
N LEU A 77 -0.26 12.72 -3.99
CA LEU A 77 -0.37 13.85 -4.93
C LEU A 77 -1.27 14.97 -4.39
N THR A 78 -1.53 14.99 -3.08
CA THR A 78 -2.36 16.03 -2.42
C THR A 78 -1.70 17.41 -2.40
N GLY A 79 -0.38 17.46 -2.60
CA GLY A 79 0.44 18.68 -2.46
C GLY A 79 0.78 19.03 -1.00
N LYS A 80 0.38 18.22 -0.02
CA LYS A 80 0.65 18.41 1.41
C LYS A 80 1.43 17.22 1.97
N THR A 81 2.12 17.43 3.09
CA THR A 81 2.72 16.33 3.87
C THR A 81 1.63 15.69 4.71
N ILE A 82 1.49 14.37 4.62
CA ILE A 82 0.54 13.58 5.39
C ILE A 82 1.28 12.90 6.53
N THR A 83 0.71 12.95 7.73
CA THR A 83 1.25 12.27 8.90
C THR A 83 0.37 11.12 9.34
N GLU A 84 -0.94 11.18 9.14
CA GLU A 84 -1.87 10.11 9.51
C GLU A 84 -2.90 9.94 8.41
N MET A 85 -3.37 8.71 8.20
CA MET A 85 -4.43 8.41 7.25
C MET A 85 -5.39 7.38 7.84
N ASN A 86 -6.67 7.71 7.79
CA ASN A 86 -7.77 6.78 8.03
C ASN A 86 -8.55 6.61 6.73
N ALA A 87 -8.94 5.40 6.39
CA ALA A 87 -9.70 5.10 5.18
C ALA A 87 -10.58 3.87 5.39
N HIS A 88 -11.73 3.81 4.74
CA HIS A 88 -12.54 2.60 4.64
C HIS A 88 -12.22 1.91 3.32
N LEU A 89 -11.77 0.66 3.40
CA LEU A 89 -11.36 -0.15 2.25
C LEU A 89 -12.40 -1.21 1.96
N GLU A 90 -12.82 -1.28 0.70
CA GLU A 90 -13.62 -2.38 0.17
C GLU A 90 -12.85 -3.05 -0.95
N PHE A 91 -12.67 -4.37 -0.83
CA PHE A 91 -11.99 -5.18 -1.83
C PHE A 91 -13.03 -6.06 -2.53
N LYS A 92 -12.99 -6.04 -3.86
CA LYS A 92 -13.63 -7.04 -4.67
C LYS A 92 -12.57 -7.73 -5.50
N ILE A 93 -12.71 -9.03 -5.62
CA ILE A 93 -11.86 -9.84 -6.47
C ILE A 93 -12.74 -10.63 -7.42
N ASP A 94 -12.21 -10.96 -8.59
CA ASP A 94 -12.88 -11.85 -9.53
C ASP A 94 -12.70 -13.31 -9.08
N ASP A 95 -13.30 -13.64 -7.93
CA ASP A 95 -13.40 -15.00 -7.39
C ASP A 95 -14.74 -15.17 -6.66
N PHE A 96 -15.54 -16.12 -7.11
CA PHE A 96 -16.86 -16.36 -6.53
C PHE A 96 -16.80 -16.98 -5.12
N ASP A 97 -15.72 -17.71 -4.82
CA ASP A 97 -15.58 -18.47 -3.58
C ASP A 97 -14.79 -17.73 -2.49
N LEU A 98 -14.33 -16.50 -2.78
CA LEU A 98 -13.56 -15.68 -1.85
C LEU A 98 -14.15 -14.27 -1.76
N GLN A 99 -14.42 -13.83 -0.54
CA GLN A 99 -14.92 -12.48 -0.26
C GLN A 99 -14.05 -11.82 0.79
N PHE A 100 -13.75 -10.55 0.59
CA PHE A 100 -13.08 -9.72 1.57
C PHE A 100 -14.11 -8.97 2.41
N GLU A 101 -13.83 -8.84 3.71
CA GLU A 101 -14.61 -7.98 4.57
C GLU A 101 -14.17 -6.52 4.35
N PRO A 102 -15.08 -5.54 4.40
CA PRO A 102 -14.71 -4.14 4.45
C PRO A 102 -13.88 -3.84 5.70
N VAL A 103 -12.84 -3.01 5.57
CA VAL A 103 -11.91 -2.71 6.66
C VAL A 103 -11.79 -1.21 6.87
N ASP A 104 -12.01 -0.77 8.11
CA ASP A 104 -11.54 0.54 8.56
C ASP A 104 -10.04 0.46 8.79
N TRP A 105 -9.30 1.11 7.90
CA TRP A 105 -7.85 1.09 7.85
C TRP A 105 -7.27 2.38 8.42
N GLU A 106 -6.48 2.25 9.48
CA GLU A 106 -5.75 3.34 10.11
C GLU A 106 -4.25 3.14 9.93
N ILE A 107 -3.58 4.16 9.40
CA ILE A 107 -2.13 4.22 9.36
C ILE A 107 -1.67 5.35 10.27
N PRO A 108 -1.15 5.03 11.47
CA PRO A 108 -0.84 6.02 12.49
C PRO A 108 0.40 6.84 12.14
N SER A 109 0.52 8.00 12.79
CA SER A 109 1.67 8.90 12.59
C SER A 109 3.02 8.28 12.89
N ASP A 110 3.08 7.38 13.85
CA ASP A 110 4.33 6.68 14.18
C ASP A 110 4.79 5.75 13.05
N PHE A 111 3.87 5.27 12.20
CA PHE A 111 4.22 4.43 11.07
C PHE A 111 4.56 5.27 9.83
N LEU A 112 3.68 6.21 9.44
CA LEU A 112 3.88 7.05 8.25
C LEU A 112 5.04 8.03 8.41
N GLY A 113 5.22 8.60 9.60
CA GLY A 113 6.12 9.73 9.82
C GLY A 113 5.68 10.96 9.03
N SER A 114 6.58 11.51 8.22
CA SER A 114 6.31 12.68 7.36
C SER A 114 6.23 12.25 5.89
N TRP A 115 5.06 11.80 5.44
CA TRP A 115 4.87 11.39 4.06
C TRP A 115 4.73 12.60 3.14
N ALA A 116 5.87 13.01 2.55
CA ALA A 116 5.98 14.20 1.71
C ALA A 116 5.21 14.09 0.38
N PRO A 117 4.81 15.22 -0.23
CA PRO A 117 4.15 15.22 -1.52
C PRO A 117 5.08 14.71 -2.63
N ASN A 118 4.51 13.99 -3.61
CA ASN A 118 5.20 13.29 -4.70
C ASN A 118 6.07 12.11 -4.23
N TYR A 119 5.77 11.56 -3.06
CA TYR A 119 6.36 10.30 -2.63
C TYR A 119 5.35 9.16 -2.70
N ALA A 120 5.85 7.99 -3.08
CA ALA A 120 5.14 6.74 -2.98
C ALA A 120 5.74 5.89 -1.86
N ILE A 121 4.88 5.16 -1.17
CA ILE A 121 5.25 4.20 -0.14
C ILE A 121 4.54 2.89 -0.40
N MET A 122 5.10 1.81 0.15
CA MET A 122 4.43 0.51 0.18
C MET A 122 4.13 0.11 1.60
N VAL A 123 2.88 -0.32 1.81
CA VAL A 123 2.40 -0.85 3.09
C VAL A 123 1.90 -2.26 2.85
N VAL A 124 2.23 -3.16 3.76
CA VAL A 124 1.79 -4.55 3.69
C VAL A 124 0.99 -4.82 4.94
N ASP A 125 -0.25 -5.27 4.76
CA ASP A 125 -1.18 -5.51 5.86
C ASP A 125 -2.01 -6.77 5.62
N ASP A 126 -2.59 -7.33 6.67
CA ASP A 126 -3.41 -8.53 6.61
C ASP A 126 -4.90 -8.15 6.57
N ILE A 127 -5.56 -8.38 5.43
CA ILE A 127 -6.98 -8.05 5.23
C ILE A 127 -7.85 -9.28 5.50
N PRO A 128 -8.90 -9.20 6.34
CA PRO A 128 -9.80 -10.32 6.60
C PRO A 128 -10.51 -10.82 5.33
N MET A 129 -10.61 -12.14 5.21
CA MET A 129 -11.27 -12.79 4.08
C MET A 129 -12.10 -13.99 4.53
N GLN A 130 -13.14 -14.30 3.78
CA GLN A 130 -13.99 -15.48 3.97
C GLN A 130 -14.06 -16.31 2.70
N GLY A 131 -14.14 -17.63 2.86
CA GLY A 131 -14.25 -18.57 1.76
C GLY A 131 -12.93 -19.27 1.40
N GLN A 132 -12.87 -19.84 0.19
CA GLN A 132 -11.71 -20.59 -0.28
C GLN A 132 -11.11 -19.92 -1.53
N PRO A 133 -9.83 -19.50 -1.50
CA PRO A 133 -9.19 -18.90 -2.65
C PRO A 133 -9.02 -19.94 -3.76
N THR A 134 -9.37 -19.59 -5.00
CA THR A 134 -9.09 -20.43 -6.18
C THR A 134 -7.67 -20.23 -6.73
N LYS A 135 -7.00 -19.14 -6.32
CA LYS A 135 -5.63 -18.79 -6.72
C LYS A 135 -4.70 -18.70 -5.51
N ALA A 136 -3.40 -18.91 -5.75
CA ALA A 136 -2.37 -18.76 -4.71
C ALA A 136 -2.11 -17.28 -4.35
N SER A 137 -2.33 -16.38 -5.31
CA SER A 137 -2.32 -14.94 -5.12
C SER A 137 -3.23 -14.27 -6.15
N TYR A 138 -3.71 -13.07 -5.82
CA TYR A 138 -4.46 -12.19 -6.71
C TYR A 138 -3.59 -10.96 -6.98
N LEU A 139 -3.43 -10.60 -8.25
CA LEU A 139 -2.59 -9.48 -8.66
C LEU A 139 -3.45 -8.23 -8.90
N LEU A 140 -2.81 -7.10 -9.22
CA LEU A 140 -3.48 -5.81 -9.49
C LEU A 140 -4.73 -5.94 -10.36
N ASP A 141 -4.66 -6.70 -11.46
CA ASP A 141 -5.78 -6.84 -12.41
C ASP A 141 -6.93 -7.71 -11.87
N ASP A 142 -6.68 -8.51 -10.84
CA ASP A 142 -7.67 -9.33 -10.16
C ASP A 142 -8.38 -8.58 -9.02
N ILE A 143 -7.87 -7.42 -8.60
CA ILE A 143 -8.30 -6.70 -7.39
C ILE A 143 -8.93 -5.36 -7.76
N GLU A 144 -10.22 -5.21 -7.47
CA GLU A 144 -10.91 -3.94 -7.48
C GLU A 144 -10.92 -3.37 -6.04
N LEU A 145 -10.13 -2.32 -5.83
CA LEU A 145 -10.07 -1.60 -4.55
C LEU A 145 -10.93 -0.34 -4.61
N SER A 146 -11.89 -0.23 -3.70
CA SER A 146 -12.63 1.00 -3.44
C SER A 146 -12.18 1.59 -2.10
N VAL A 147 -11.88 2.89 -2.10
CA VAL A 147 -11.42 3.63 -0.92
C VAL A 147 -12.40 4.75 -0.63
N SER A 148 -12.92 4.80 0.59
CA SER A 148 -13.88 5.82 1.03
C SER A 148 -13.57 6.34 2.43
N ASN A 149 -14.32 7.34 2.90
CA ASN A 149 -14.18 7.93 4.24
C ASN A 149 -12.75 8.36 4.61
N VAL A 150 -11.99 8.85 3.63
CA VAL A 150 -10.58 9.19 3.82
C VAL A 150 -10.45 10.43 4.71
N THR A 151 -9.77 10.28 5.84
CA THR A 151 -9.36 11.38 6.71
C THR A 151 -7.84 11.42 6.78
N VAL A 152 -7.26 12.60 6.55
CA VAL A 152 -5.80 12.81 6.60
C VAL A 152 -5.45 13.88 7.60
N VAL A 153 -4.42 13.63 8.41
CA VAL A 153 -3.80 14.66 9.26
C VAL A 153 -2.58 15.19 8.52
N ASN A 154 -2.50 16.51 8.43
CA ASN A 154 -1.37 17.20 7.80
C ASN A 154 -0.44 17.77 8.87
N ALA A 155 0.86 17.80 8.59
CA ALA A 155 1.86 18.50 9.40
C ALA A 155 1.81 20.03 9.21
#